data_AF-A0A818KL74-F1
#
_entry.id   AF-A0A818KL74-F1
#
_cell.length_a   1.000
_cell.length_b   1.000
_cell.length_c   1.000
_cell.angle_alpha   90.00
_cell.angle_beta   90.00
_cell.angle_gamma   90.00
#
_symmetry.space_group_name_H-M   'P 1'
#
loop_
_entity.id
_entity.type
_entity.pdbx_description
1 polymer ?
#
loop_
_entity_poly.entity_id
_entity_poly.type
_entity_poly.pdbx_seq_one_letter_code
_entity_poly.pdbx_strand_id
1 'polypeptide(L)'
;MCILQQNQQLRHQQLLTVQNGFQKNSCHHRVLQHSPYSILFGTEPKVGLASTSLHPSIFNKITTEEQLNDELNDELNDELSNELNS
;
A
#
# COMPACT_ATOMS: atom_id res chain seq x y z
N MET A 1 -7.52 -9.81 31.97
CA MET A 1 -8.33 -10.26 30.80
C MET A 1 -9.06 -9.11 30.07
N CYS A 2 -9.53 -8.05 30.76
CA CYS A 2 -10.32 -6.97 30.12
C CYS A 2 -9.53 -6.09 29.11
N ILE A 3 -8.27 -5.75 29.42
CA ILE A 3 -7.46 -4.84 28.58
C ILE A 3 -7.06 -5.46 27.24
N LEU A 4 -6.72 -6.75 27.22
CA LEU A 4 -6.33 -7.45 25.98
C LEU A 4 -7.51 -7.56 25.01
N GLN A 5 -8.72 -7.76 25.54
CA GLN A 5 -9.94 -7.85 24.74
C GLN A 5 -10.37 -6.49 24.17
N GLN A 6 -10.23 -5.41 24.95
CA GLN A 6 -10.40 -4.04 24.44
C GLN A 6 -9.40 -3.70 23.33
N ASN A 7 -8.12 -4.07 23.50
CA ASN A 7 -7.10 -3.85 22.49
C ASN A 7 -7.34 -4.66 21.20
N GLN A 8 -7.89 -5.88 21.30
CA GLN A 8 -8.35 -6.61 20.13
C GLN A 8 -9.52 -5.92 19.42
N GLN A 9 -10.52 -5.44 20.19
CA GLN A 9 -11.67 -4.73 19.61
C GLN A 9 -11.27 -3.40 18.94
N LEU A 10 -10.37 -2.63 19.55
CA LEU A 10 -9.84 -1.39 18.98
C LEU A 10 -9.11 -1.65 17.67
N ARG A 11 -8.25 -2.68 17.61
CA ARG A 11 -7.57 -3.08 16.38
C ARG A 11 -8.55 -3.49 15.28
N HIS A 12 -9.61 -4.22 15.62
CA HIS A 12 -10.66 -4.56 14.65
C HIS A 12 -11.42 -3.34 14.14
N GLN A 13 -11.78 -2.40 15.01
CA GLN A 13 -12.45 -1.15 14.58
C GLN A 13 -11.54 -0.29 13.68
N GLN A 14 -10.26 -0.16 14.04
CA GLN A 14 -9.28 0.56 13.23
C GLN A 14 -9.11 -0.08 11.85
N LEU A 15 -8.97 -1.41 11.80
CA LEU A 15 -8.85 -2.16 10.55
C LEU A 15 -10.10 -1.97 9.66
N LEU A 16 -11.30 -2.08 10.24
CA LEU A 16 -12.55 -1.84 9.54
C LEU A 16 -12.65 -0.41 8.99
N THR A 17 -12.20 0.58 9.76
CA THR A 17 -12.25 1.99 9.34
C THR A 17 -11.32 2.26 8.16
N VAL A 18 -10.08 1.76 8.23
CA VAL A 18 -9.10 1.89 7.15
C VAL A 18 -9.55 1.14 5.90
N GLN A 19 -9.98 -0.11 6.03
CA GLN A 19 -10.42 -0.94 4.90
C GLN A 19 -11.67 -0.37 4.23
N ASN A 20 -12.68 0.01 5.01
CA ASN A 20 -13.94 0.54 4.48
C ASN A 20 -13.76 1.93 3.85
N GLY A 21 -12.95 2.79 4.47
CA GLY A 21 -12.63 4.11 3.93
C GLY A 21 -11.90 4.01 2.58
N PHE A 22 -10.87 3.17 2.51
CA PHE A 22 -10.13 2.96 1.27
C PHE A 22 -10.98 2.32 0.17
N GLN A 23 -11.77 1.29 0.48
CA GLN A 23 -12.65 0.63 -0.49
C GLN A 23 -13.69 1.60 -1.07
N LYS A 24 -14.29 2.46 -0.22
CA LYS A 24 -15.26 3.47 -0.67
C LYS A 24 -14.63 4.57 -1.51
N ASN A 25 -13.40 4.97 -1.17
CA ASN A 25 -12.72 6.04 -1.91
C ASN A 25 -12.10 5.55 -3.22
N SER A 26 -11.79 4.25 -3.32
CA SER A 26 -11.22 3.64 -4.53
C SER A 26 -12.27 3.01 -5.46
N CYS A 27 -13.52 2.83 -5.02
CA CYS A 27 -14.54 2.25 -5.88
C CYS A 27 -14.94 3.19 -7.04
N HIS A 28 -15.09 2.59 -8.22
CA HIS A 28 -15.54 3.31 -9.41
C HIS A 28 -16.99 3.75 -9.28
N HIS A 29 -17.24 5.05 -9.35
CA HIS A 29 -18.60 5.57 -9.31
C HIS A 29 -19.24 5.52 -10.70
N ARG A 30 -20.23 4.64 -10.89
CA ARG A 30 -20.88 4.37 -12.20
C ARG A 30 -21.31 5.60 -12.98
N VAL A 31 -21.79 6.66 -12.32
CA VAL A 31 -22.28 7.88 -13.00
C VAL A 31 -21.13 8.84 -13.33
N LEU A 32 -20.15 8.96 -12.44
CA LEU A 32 -19.04 9.91 -12.58
C LEU A 32 -17.89 9.35 -13.42
N GLN A 33 -17.92 8.04 -13.68
CA GLN A 33 -16.87 7.28 -14.38
C GLN A 33 -15.47 7.41 -13.75
N HIS A 34 -15.42 7.78 -12.48
CA HIS A 34 -14.19 7.99 -11.72
C HIS A 34 -14.41 7.56 -10.27
N SER A 35 -13.32 7.26 -9.56
CA SER A 35 -13.38 7.06 -8.11
C SER A 35 -13.32 8.42 -7.38
N PRO A 36 -13.90 8.54 -6.17
CA PRO A 36 -13.70 9.75 -5.36
C PRO A 36 -12.23 10.11 -5.17
N TYR A 37 -11.36 9.10 -5.04
CA TYR A 37 -9.92 9.28 -4.99
C TYR A 37 -9.36 9.93 -6.27
N SER A 38 -9.70 9.39 -7.46
CA SER A 38 -9.17 9.91 -8.72
C SER A 38 -9.64 11.33 -9.03
N ILE A 39 -10.83 11.71 -8.55
CA ILE A 39 -11.33 13.10 -8.64
C ILE A 39 -10.52 14.04 -7.76
N LEU A 40 -10.19 13.63 -6.54
CA LEU A 40 -9.47 14.48 -5.57
C LEU A 40 -7.98 14.59 -5.87
N PHE A 41 -7.35 13.49 -6.28
CA PHE A 41 -5.89 13.39 -6.42
C PHE A 41 -5.41 13.35 -7.89
N GLY A 42 -6.33 13.31 -8.86
CA GLY A 42 -6.01 13.32 -10.29
C GLY A 42 -5.29 12.06 -10.79
N THR A 43 -5.20 11.02 -9.97
CA THR A 43 -4.53 9.75 -10.27
C THR A 43 -5.37 8.59 -9.77
N GLU A 44 -5.28 7.43 -10.42
CA GLU A 44 -5.97 6.23 -9.94
C GLU A 44 -5.42 5.79 -8.58
N PRO A 45 -6.28 5.32 -7.66
CA PRO A 45 -5.86 4.83 -6.35
C PRO A 45 -4.86 3.70 -6.51
N LYS A 46 -3.66 3.95 -5.99
CA LYS A 46 -2.55 3.01 -5.94
C LYS A 46 -2.90 1.83 -5.04
N VAL A 47 -3.32 0.72 -5.65
CA VAL A 47 -3.69 -0.53 -4.98
C VAL A 47 -2.58 -1.58 -5.09
N GLY A 48 -2.11 -2.08 -3.96
CA GLY A 48 -1.14 -3.18 -3.87
C GLY A 48 0.30 -2.80 -4.20
N LEU A 49 1.20 -3.79 -4.16
CA LEU A 49 2.64 -3.60 -4.42
C LEU A 49 2.93 -3.12 -5.86
N ALA A 50 2.02 -3.35 -6.81
CA ALA A 50 2.11 -2.85 -8.19
C ALA A 50 2.02 -1.31 -8.31
N SER A 51 1.74 -0.63 -7.19
CA SER A 51 1.70 0.83 -7.12
C SER A 51 3.02 1.49 -6.71
N THR A 52 4.00 0.66 -6.35
CA THR A 52 5.40 1.04 -6.22
C THR A 52 6.02 1.21 -7.61
N SER A 53 7.09 1.99 -7.73
CA SER A 53 7.90 2.13 -8.96
C SER A 53 8.67 0.86 -9.32
N LEU A 54 8.41 -0.26 -8.63
CA LEU A 54 9.10 -1.53 -8.84
C LEU A 54 8.75 -2.10 -10.21
N HIS A 55 9.79 -2.51 -10.93
CA HIS A 55 9.63 -3.10 -12.24
C HIS A 55 8.84 -4.42 -12.14
N PRO A 56 7.83 -4.67 -12.99
CA PRO A 56 6.97 -5.86 -12.88
C PRO A 56 7.69 -7.21 -12.88
N SER A 57 8.95 -7.26 -13.35
CA SER A 57 9.78 -8.47 -13.29
C SER A 57 10.12 -8.93 -11.86
N ILE A 58 10.06 -8.02 -10.89
CA ILE A 58 10.33 -8.29 -9.47
C ILE A 58 9.26 -9.24 -8.90
N PHE A 59 7.99 -9.00 -9.23
CA PHE A 59 6.87 -9.84 -8.78
C PHE A 59 6.92 -11.28 -9.31
N ASN A 60 7.64 -11.52 -10.41
CA ASN A 60 7.81 -12.87 -10.94
C ASN A 60 8.90 -13.68 -10.21
N LYS A 61 9.78 -12.99 -9.47
CA LYS A 61 10.90 -13.60 -8.72
C LYS A 61 10.53 -13.81 -7.26
N ILE A 62 9.75 -12.89 -6.70
CA ILE A 62 9.34 -12.93 -5.30
C ILE A 62 8.21 -13.94 -5.12
N THR A 63 8.49 -15.00 -4.37
CA THR A 63 7.48 -16.01 -4.01
C THR A 63 7.05 -15.87 -2.54
N THR A 64 7.87 -15.22 -1.71
CA THR A 64 7.68 -15.12 -0.24
C THR A 64 7.89 -13.70 0.26
N GLU A 65 7.27 -13.35 1.39
CA GLU A 65 7.36 -12.01 1.98
C GLU A 65 8.78 -11.63 2.44
N GLU A 66 9.60 -12.59 2.88
CA GLU A 66 11.01 -12.36 3.23
C GLU A 66 11.83 -11.87 2.02
N GLN A 67 11.66 -12.51 0.86
CA GLN A 67 12.37 -12.13 -0.36
C GLN A 67 12.02 -10.72 -0.84
N LEU A 68 10.77 -10.29 -0.66
CA LEU A 68 10.35 -8.93 -0.96
C LEU A 68 11.08 -7.90 -0.08
N ASN A 69 11.26 -8.22 1.20
CA ASN A 69 11.92 -7.33 2.13
C ASN A 69 13.41 -7.18 1.81
N ASP A 70 14.07 -8.26 1.39
CA ASP A 70 15.47 -8.23 0.98
C ASP A 70 15.64 -7.37 -0.29
N GLU A 71 14.81 -7.58 -1.33
CA GLU A 71 14.89 -6.79 -2.56
C GLU A 71 14.59 -5.29 -2.34
N LEU A 72 13.65 -4.95 -1.46
CA LEU A 72 13.36 -3.55 -1.11
C LEU A 72 14.51 -2.88 -0.35
N ASN A 73 15.20 -3.61 0.51
CA ASN A 73 16.33 -3.06 1.26
C ASN A 73 17.55 -2.83 0.36
N ASP A 74 17.73 -3.67 -0.66
CA ASP A 74 18.81 -3.50 -1.64
C ASP A 74 18.57 -2.25 -2.51
N GLU A 75 17.35 -2.02 -3.01
CA GLU A 75 17.04 -0.82 -3.80
C GLU A 75 17.18 0.49 -2.98
N LEU A 76 16.79 0.48 -1.70
CA LEU A 76 16.96 1.66 -0.82
C LEU A 76 18.43 1.99 -0.55
N ASN A 77 19.30 0.98 -0.50
CA ASN A 77 20.74 1.19 -0.34
C ASN A 77 21.38 1.79 -1.60
N ASP A 78 20.88 1.42 -2.79
CA ASP A 78 21.33 1.99 -4.07
C ASP A 78 20.91 3.46 -4.22
N GLU A 79 19.71 3.86 -3.75
CA GLU A 79 19.31 5.27 -3.73
C GLU A 79 20.14 6.10 -2.74
N LEU A 80 20.40 5.60 -1.53
CA LEU A 80 21.20 6.30 -0.51
C LEU A 80 22.67 6.50 -0.95
N SER A 81 23.24 5.53 -1.63
CA SER A 81 24.63 5.61 -2.11
C SER A 81 24.78 6.55 -3.31
N ASN A 82 23.72 6.81 -4.06
CA ASN A 82 23.71 7.83 -5.12
C ASN A 82 23.60 9.26 -4.58
N GLU A 83 22.87 9.49 -3.47
CA GLU A 83 22.81 10.82 -2.82
C GLU A 83 24.10 11.19 -2.06
N LEU A 84 24.82 10.22 -1.49
CA LEU A 84 26.09 10.49 -0.79
C LEU A 84 27.27 10.77 -1.73
N ASN A 85 27.13 10.46 -3.02
CA ASN A 85 28.16 10.66 -4.05
C ASN A 85 27.86 11.85 -4.99
N SER A 86 26.86 12.68 -4.69
CA SER A 86 26.49 13.86 -5.49
C SER A 86 26.76 15.20 -4.81
#